data_AF-A0AAD8ENP1-F1
#
_entry.id   AF-A0AAD8ENP1-F1
#
_cell.length_a   1.000
_cell.length_b   1.000
_cell.length_c   1.000
_cell.angle_alpha   90.00
_cell.angle_beta   90.00
_cell.angle_gamma   90.00
#
_symmetry.space_group_name_H-M   'P 1'
#
loop_
_entity.id
_entity.type
_entity.pdbx_description
1 polymer ?
#
loop_
_entity_poly.entity_id
_entity_poly.type
_entity_poly.pdbx_seq_one_letter_code
_entity_poly.pdbx_strand_id
1 'polypeptide(L)'
;FLCLIVTLTVFGVLHYFEYPVTIIVDKYIQFYVTGIIFGHILGLLLYIKAARAPLVAQNPHAVTGNQFYDFFMGREISPRVGPFDIKMSFMKIGMIGLIVMNAAIILRSWEQTGGYSPTLLVAAGLQIWYSLDALWFEETVLSTFETMYEGMGLMLAVSYNIIPFVYTITTRFILNYKV
;
A
#
# COMPACT_ATOMS: atom_id res chain seq x y z
N PHE A 1 -13.75 -2.97 -3.22
CA PHE A 1 -14.21 -1.87 -4.10
C PHE A 1 -14.79 -0.64 -3.38
N LEU A 2 -15.78 -0.74 -2.48
CA LEU A 2 -16.40 0.44 -1.83
C LEU A 2 -15.40 1.42 -1.17
N CYS A 3 -14.39 0.89 -0.47
CA CYS A 3 -13.35 1.72 0.15
C CYS A 3 -12.65 2.63 -0.85
N LEU A 4 -12.38 2.16 -2.07
CA LEU A 4 -11.78 2.95 -3.13
C LEU A 4 -12.68 4.13 -3.51
N ILE A 5 -13.97 3.88 -3.76
CA ILE A 5 -14.93 4.94 -4.13
C ILE A 5 -14.98 6.00 -3.03
N VAL A 6 -15.07 5.57 -1.77
CA VAL A 6 -15.08 6.49 -0.63
C VAL A 6 -13.80 7.31 -0.57
N THR A 7 -12.62 6.68 -0.70
CA THR A 7 -11.34 7.38 -0.67
C THR A 7 -11.19 8.37 -1.82
N LEU A 8 -11.57 8.00 -3.05
CA LEU A 8 -11.53 8.90 -4.21
C LEU A 8 -12.52 10.06 -4.08
N THR A 9 -13.71 9.80 -3.54
CA THR A 9 -14.71 10.84 -3.28
C THR A 9 -14.17 11.84 -2.24
N VAL A 10 -13.61 11.35 -1.13
CA VAL A 10 -12.99 12.20 -0.11
C VAL A 10 -11.83 12.99 -0.69
N PHE A 11 -10.97 12.38 -1.50
CA PHE A 11 -9.85 13.05 -2.15
C PHE A 11 -10.33 14.18 -3.08
N GLY A 12 -11.36 13.92 -3.90
CA GLY A 12 -11.96 14.93 -4.78
C GLY A 12 -12.64 16.06 -4.02
N VAL A 13 -13.35 15.75 -2.92
CA VAL A 13 -13.97 16.75 -2.05
C VAL A 13 -12.91 17.63 -1.39
N LEU A 14 -11.84 17.05 -0.85
CA LEU A 14 -10.73 17.82 -0.28
C LEU A 14 -10.09 18.76 -1.31
N HIS A 15 -9.88 18.27 -2.53
CA HIS A 15 -9.38 19.11 -3.62
C HIS A 15 -10.34 20.25 -3.98
N TYR A 16 -11.65 19.99 -4.02
CA TYR A 16 -12.68 21.01 -4.28
C TYR A 16 -12.70 22.12 -3.22
N PHE A 17 -12.47 21.77 -1.95
CA PHE A 17 -12.32 22.73 -0.86
C PHE A 17 -10.93 23.38 -0.78
N GLU A 18 -10.12 23.27 -1.84
CA GLU A 18 -8.77 23.85 -1.94
C GLU A 18 -7.80 23.37 -0.84
N TYR A 19 -8.05 22.22 -0.22
CA TYR A 19 -7.06 21.62 0.67
C TYR A 19 -5.83 21.17 -0.14
N PRO A 20 -4.61 21.31 0.40
CA PRO A 20 -3.37 21.01 -0.30
C PRO A 20 -3.14 19.49 -0.41
N VAL A 21 -3.93 18.81 -1.25
CA VAL A 21 -3.83 17.35 -1.49
C VAL A 21 -2.52 16.95 -2.17
N THR A 22 -1.89 17.89 -2.88
CA THR A 22 -0.58 17.70 -3.55
C THR A 22 0.60 17.73 -2.59
N ILE A 23 0.40 18.07 -1.30
CA ILE A 23 1.46 18.09 -0.28
C ILE A 23 2.13 16.72 -0.11
N ILE A 24 1.41 15.64 -0.44
CA ILE A 24 1.92 14.27 -0.38
C ILE A 24 3.07 14.07 -1.38
N VAL A 25 3.03 14.75 -2.53
CA VAL A 25 4.08 14.73 -3.55
C VAL A 25 5.30 15.53 -3.10
N ASP A 26 5.09 16.67 -2.45
CA ASP A 26 6.17 17.50 -1.92
C ASP A 26 6.91 16.81 -0.75
N LYS A 27 6.15 16.16 0.13
CA LYS A 27 6.67 15.43 1.31
C LYS A 27 6.89 13.94 1.05
N TYR A 28 7.12 13.55 -0.20
CA TYR A 28 7.20 12.15 -0.63
C TYR A 28 8.12 11.29 0.24
N ILE A 29 9.34 11.75 0.49
CA ILE A 29 10.35 11.01 1.28
C ILE A 29 9.91 10.91 2.75
N GLN A 30 9.28 11.95 3.29
CA GLN A 30 8.79 11.94 4.68
C GLN A 30 7.72 10.87 4.84
N PHE A 31 6.73 10.84 3.95
CA PHE A 31 5.68 9.82 3.97
C PHE A 31 6.22 8.40 3.73
N TYR A 32 7.20 8.24 2.83
CA TYR A 32 7.89 6.95 2.63
C TYR A 32 8.58 6.44 3.90
N VAL A 33 9.36 7.30 4.57
CA VAL A 33 10.04 6.95 5.83
C VAL A 33 9.02 6.66 6.93
N THR A 34 7.93 7.44 7.02
CA THR A 34 6.83 7.16 7.95
C THR A 34 6.19 5.80 7.67
N GLY A 35 5.99 5.43 6.39
CA GLY A 35 5.48 4.11 6.00
C GLY A 35 6.39 2.96 6.44
N ILE A 36 7.72 3.13 6.33
CA ILE A 36 8.69 2.16 6.84
C ILE A 36 8.58 2.02 8.36
N ILE A 37 8.59 3.13 9.09
CA ILE A 37 8.50 3.13 10.57
C ILE A 37 7.19 2.48 11.00
N PHE A 38 6.08 2.83 10.36
CA PHE A 38 4.77 2.26 10.64
C PHE A 38 4.75 0.75 10.36
N GLY A 39 5.34 0.30 9.24
CA GLY A 39 5.47 -1.12 8.92
C GLY A 39 6.27 -1.90 9.97
N HIS A 40 7.32 -1.30 10.55
CA HIS A 40 8.08 -1.90 11.65
C HIS A 40 7.25 -2.02 12.94
N ILE A 41 6.51 -0.97 13.29
CA ILE A 41 5.62 -0.98 14.45
C ILE A 41 4.53 -2.04 14.26
N LEU A 42 3.89 -2.07 13.09
CA LEU A 42 2.87 -3.06 12.75
C LEU A 42 3.43 -4.49 12.82
N GLY A 43 4.59 -4.74 12.23
CA GLY A 43 5.26 -6.04 12.29
C GLY A 43 5.52 -6.49 13.72
N LEU A 44 5.96 -5.59 14.61
CA LEU A 44 6.18 -5.89 16.03
C LEU A 44 4.87 -6.26 16.74
N LEU A 45 3.80 -5.49 16.51
CA LEU A 45 2.49 -5.78 17.08
C LEU A 45 1.95 -7.14 16.61
N LEU A 46 2.13 -7.46 15.33
CA LEU A 46 1.73 -8.74 14.76
C LEU A 46 2.51 -9.91 15.34
N TYR A 47 3.82 -9.74 15.54
CA TYR A 47 4.65 -10.77 16.17
C TYR A 47 4.25 -11.04 17.63
N ILE A 48 3.95 -9.99 18.39
CA ILE A 48 3.42 -10.13 19.76
C ILE A 48 2.05 -10.80 19.76
N LYS A 49 1.15 -10.39 18.83
CA LYS A 49 -0.17 -11.00 18.68
C LYS A 49 -0.08 -12.50 18.35
N ALA A 50 0.84 -12.87 17.45
CA ALA A 50 0.99 -14.25 16.99
C ALA A 50 1.36 -15.23 18.12
N ALA A 51 1.93 -14.74 19.24
CA ALA A 51 2.17 -15.57 20.42
C ALA A 51 0.90 -16.16 21.04
N ARG A 52 -0.27 -15.55 20.77
CA ARG A 52 -1.59 -16.03 21.24
C ARG A 52 -2.41 -16.67 20.12
N ALA A 53 -1.85 -16.80 18.90
CA ALA A 53 -2.57 -17.35 17.77
C ALA A 53 -2.73 -18.88 17.91
N PRO A 54 -3.87 -19.45 17.49
CA PRO A 54 -4.06 -20.90 17.46
C PRO A 54 -3.11 -21.54 16.45
N LEU A 55 -2.68 -22.78 16.72
CA LEU A 55 -1.75 -23.55 15.87
C LEU A 55 -2.19 -23.64 14.40
N VAL A 56 -3.50 -23.68 14.15
CA VAL A 56 -4.07 -23.74 12.79
C VAL A 56 -3.82 -22.46 11.98
N ALA A 57 -3.70 -21.31 12.64
CA ALA A 57 -3.44 -20.03 11.99
C ALA A 57 -1.95 -19.71 11.84
N GLN A 58 -1.08 -20.54 12.43
CA GLN A 58 0.35 -20.34 12.38
C GLN A 58 0.91 -20.70 11.01
N ASN A 59 1.91 -19.94 10.58
CA ASN A 59 2.67 -20.21 9.37
C ASN A 59 3.71 -21.30 9.66
N PRO A 60 3.61 -22.51 9.06
CA PRO A 60 4.58 -23.59 9.28
C PRO A 60 6.02 -23.19 8.93
N HIS A 61 6.18 -22.26 7.99
CA HIS A 61 7.48 -21.78 7.55
C HIS A 61 8.12 -20.78 8.54
N ALA A 62 7.37 -20.20 9.47
CA ALA A 62 7.85 -19.17 10.40
C ALA A 62 7.82 -19.62 11.87
N VAL A 63 7.93 -20.93 12.11
CA VAL A 63 8.11 -21.54 13.45
C VAL A 63 9.44 -22.29 13.47
N THR A 64 10.51 -21.57 13.15
CA THR A 64 11.85 -22.15 12.97
C THR A 64 12.69 -22.16 14.25
N GLY A 65 12.26 -21.38 15.27
CA GLY A 65 13.02 -21.13 16.49
C GLY A 65 13.99 -19.94 16.38
N ASN A 66 14.24 -19.42 15.18
CA ASN A 66 14.99 -18.19 14.98
C ASN A 66 14.04 -16.98 15.07
N GLN A 67 14.14 -16.22 16.17
CA GLN A 67 13.27 -15.07 16.43
C GLN A 67 13.32 -13.99 15.34
N PHE A 68 14.48 -13.72 14.75
CA PHE A 68 14.61 -12.71 13.69
C PHE A 68 13.92 -13.16 12.41
N TYR A 69 14.10 -14.43 12.04
CA TYR A 69 13.49 -14.99 10.84
C TYR A 69 11.97 -15.10 10.99
N ASP A 70 11.50 -15.63 12.13
CA ASP A 70 10.07 -15.75 12.42
C ASP A 70 9.38 -14.38 12.51
N PHE A 71 10.09 -13.35 12.97
CA PHE A 71 9.63 -11.96 12.97
C PHE A 71 9.51 -11.39 11.55
N PHE A 72 10.52 -11.65 10.71
CA PHE A 72 10.56 -11.17 9.35
C PHE A 72 9.46 -11.78 8.48
N MET A 73 9.34 -13.11 8.52
CA MET A 73 8.36 -13.88 7.74
C MET A 73 6.94 -13.82 8.32
N GLY A 74 6.82 -13.62 9.63
CA GLY A 74 5.52 -13.56 10.31
C GLY A 74 4.99 -14.95 10.67
N ARG A 75 4.67 -15.11 11.95
CA ARG A 75 4.21 -16.37 12.56
C ARG A 75 2.76 -16.74 12.25
N GLU A 76 1.94 -15.78 11.81
CA GLU A 76 0.52 -15.98 11.52
C GLU A 76 0.27 -15.71 10.03
N ILE A 77 -0.42 -16.62 9.33
CA ILE A 77 -0.68 -16.47 7.89
C ILE A 77 -1.61 -15.29 7.65
N SER A 78 -2.78 -15.27 8.30
CA SER A 78 -3.79 -14.21 8.19
C SER A 78 -4.16 -13.72 9.59
N PRO A 79 -3.47 -12.70 10.13
CA PRO A 79 -3.79 -12.15 11.43
C PRO A 79 -5.11 -11.38 11.39
N ARG A 80 -6.07 -11.87 12.19
CA ARG A 80 -7.40 -11.26 12.32
C ARG A 80 -7.60 -10.57 13.66
N VAL A 81 -8.26 -9.42 13.64
CA VAL A 81 -8.76 -8.72 14.82
C VAL A 81 -10.27 -8.58 14.67
N GLY A 82 -11.02 -9.49 15.28
CA GLY A 82 -12.46 -9.64 15.02
C GLY A 82 -12.71 -9.97 13.54
N PRO A 83 -13.61 -9.25 12.84
CA PRO A 83 -13.87 -9.46 11.41
C PRO A 83 -12.79 -8.86 10.50
N PHE A 84 -11.83 -8.12 11.05
CA PHE A 84 -10.81 -7.42 10.28
C PHE A 84 -9.61 -8.31 9.97
N ASP A 85 -9.45 -8.68 8.69
CA ASP A 85 -8.25 -9.34 8.18
C ASP A 85 -7.17 -8.29 7.90
N ILE A 86 -6.10 -8.30 8.69
CA ILE A 86 -5.04 -7.28 8.60
C ILE A 86 -4.33 -7.41 7.26
N LYS A 87 -4.02 -8.62 6.80
CA LYS A 87 -3.26 -8.82 5.55
C LYS A 87 -4.04 -8.23 4.37
N MET A 88 -5.31 -8.65 4.21
CA MET A 88 -6.15 -8.17 3.11
C MET A 88 -6.40 -6.66 3.17
N SER A 89 -6.54 -6.11 4.38
CA SER A 89 -6.77 -4.68 4.54
C SER A 89 -5.55 -3.85 4.18
N PHE A 90 -4.34 -4.26 4.57
CA PHE A 90 -3.12 -3.55 4.23
C PHE A 90 -2.77 -3.65 2.75
N MET A 91 -3.04 -4.80 2.11
CA MET A 91 -2.95 -4.93 0.66
C MET A 91 -3.86 -3.91 -0.05
N LYS A 92 -5.13 -3.77 0.38
CA LYS A 92 -6.06 -2.77 -0.17
C LYS A 92 -5.55 -1.35 0.06
N ILE A 93 -5.06 -1.04 1.26
CA ILE A 93 -4.50 0.28 1.58
C ILE A 93 -3.33 0.60 0.65
N GLY A 94 -2.45 -0.37 0.39
CA GLY A 94 -1.33 -0.21 -0.54
C GLY A 94 -1.80 0.09 -1.97
N MET A 95 -2.75 -0.68 -2.50
CA MET A 95 -3.26 -0.48 -3.87
C MET A 95 -4.07 0.82 -4.02
N ILE A 96 -4.92 1.15 -3.04
CA ILE A 96 -5.66 2.43 -3.04
C ILE A 96 -4.68 3.60 -2.91
N GLY A 97 -3.66 3.47 -2.06
CA GLY A 97 -2.60 4.47 -1.90
C GLY A 97 -1.86 4.73 -3.21
N LEU A 98 -1.59 3.69 -4.01
CA LEU A 98 -0.98 3.81 -5.33
C LEU A 98 -1.85 4.64 -6.30
N ILE A 99 -3.17 4.44 -6.28
CA ILE A 99 -4.11 5.25 -7.08
C ILE A 99 -4.09 6.70 -6.62
N VAL A 100 -4.19 6.95 -5.31
CA VAL A 100 -4.21 8.31 -4.74
C VAL A 100 -2.90 9.05 -5.01
N MET A 101 -1.75 8.37 -4.89
CA MET A 101 -0.45 8.96 -5.18
C MET A 101 -0.32 9.36 -6.64
N ASN A 102 -0.73 8.50 -7.57
CA ASN A 102 -0.73 8.84 -9.00
C ASN A 102 -1.68 10.00 -9.33
N ALA A 103 -2.88 10.04 -8.72
CA ALA A 103 -3.79 11.18 -8.86
C ALA A 103 -3.15 12.49 -8.34
N ALA A 104 -2.49 12.45 -7.19
CA ALA A 104 -1.78 13.60 -6.64
C ALA A 104 -0.62 14.07 -7.53
N ILE A 105 0.13 13.16 -8.14
CA ILE A 105 1.22 13.48 -9.08
C ILE A 105 0.66 14.15 -10.35
N ILE A 106 -0.45 13.67 -10.90
CA ILE A 106 -1.11 14.28 -12.07
C ILE A 106 -1.58 15.70 -11.74
N LEU A 107 -2.22 15.89 -10.59
CA LEU A 107 -2.65 17.23 -10.13
C LEU A 107 -1.45 18.17 -9.94
N ARG A 108 -0.35 17.67 -9.36
CA ARG A 108 0.88 18.45 -9.18
C ARG A 108 1.50 18.87 -10.51
N SER A 109 1.43 18.02 -11.54
CA SER A 109 1.89 18.36 -12.89
C SER A 109 1.10 19.52 -13.48
N TRP A 110 -0.22 19.52 -13.27
CA TRP A 110 -1.09 20.61 -13.70
C TRP A 110 -0.74 21.93 -13.01
N GLU A 111 -0.54 21.92 -11.69
CA GLU A 111 -0.15 23.11 -10.91
C GLU A 111 1.19 23.70 -11.37
N GLN A 112 2.18 22.86 -11.72
CA GLN A 112 3.52 23.32 -12.09
C GLN A 112 3.64 23.83 -13.53
N THR A 113 2.85 23.27 -14.44
CA THR A 113 3.06 23.45 -15.89
C THR A 113 1.86 24.08 -16.60
N GLY A 114 0.70 24.18 -15.95
CA GLY A 114 -0.55 24.62 -16.58
C GLY A 114 -1.09 23.66 -17.65
N GLY A 115 -0.57 22.43 -17.69
CA GLY A 115 -0.88 21.41 -18.69
C GLY A 115 -0.42 20.02 -18.24
N TYR A 116 -0.93 18.98 -18.90
CA TYR A 116 -0.58 17.59 -18.60
C TYR A 116 0.51 17.07 -19.53
N SER A 117 1.57 16.45 -18.99
CA SER A 117 2.52 15.68 -19.81
C SER A 117 1.83 14.40 -20.32
N PRO A 118 1.79 14.16 -21.65
CA PRO A 118 1.22 12.93 -22.20
C PRO A 118 1.91 11.68 -21.66
N THR A 119 3.23 11.72 -21.50
CA THR A 119 4.06 10.63 -20.95
C THR A 119 3.63 10.30 -19.52
N LEU A 120 3.38 11.34 -18.71
CA LEU A 120 2.93 11.17 -17.33
C LEU A 120 1.54 10.54 -17.26
N LEU A 121 0.60 10.99 -18.10
CA LEU A 121 -0.76 10.47 -18.12
C LEU A 121 -0.80 8.98 -18.48
N VAL A 122 0.01 8.57 -19.46
CA VAL A 122 0.11 7.15 -19.84
C VAL A 122 0.71 6.33 -18.70
N ALA A 123 1.85 6.77 -18.13
CA ALA A 123 2.53 6.04 -17.06
C ALA A 123 1.64 5.92 -15.80
N ALA A 124 1.06 7.04 -15.35
CA ALA A 124 0.16 7.05 -14.19
C ALA A 124 -1.14 6.30 -14.48
N GLY A 125 -1.70 6.43 -15.69
CA GLY A 125 -2.91 5.71 -16.11
C GLY A 125 -2.75 4.20 -16.07
N LEU A 126 -1.60 3.67 -16.54
CA LEU A 126 -1.30 2.24 -16.47
C LEU A 126 -1.15 1.74 -15.02
N GLN A 127 -0.53 2.52 -14.14
CA GLN A 127 -0.40 2.17 -12.72
C GLN A 127 -1.74 2.20 -11.97
N ILE A 128 -2.58 3.19 -12.29
CA ILE A 128 -3.95 3.27 -11.79
C ILE A 128 -4.75 2.06 -12.29
N TRP A 129 -4.66 1.72 -13.58
CA TRP A 129 -5.34 0.55 -14.15
C TRP A 129 -4.93 -0.75 -13.48
N TYR A 130 -3.63 -0.97 -13.29
CA TYR A 130 -3.09 -2.12 -12.56
C TYR A 130 -3.69 -2.25 -11.15
N SER A 131 -3.74 -1.12 -10.42
CA SER A 131 -4.26 -1.11 -9.05
C SER A 131 -5.79 -1.31 -9.00
N LEU A 132 -6.50 -0.80 -10.00
CA LEU A 132 -7.95 -0.98 -10.14
C LEU A 132 -8.30 -2.44 -10.42
N ASP A 133 -7.58 -3.09 -11.33
CA ASP A 133 -7.75 -4.51 -11.66
C ASP A 133 -7.60 -5.40 -10.41
N ALA A 134 -6.54 -5.17 -9.63
CA ALA A 134 -6.31 -5.88 -8.37
C ALA A 134 -7.44 -5.66 -7.33
N LEU A 135 -8.04 -4.47 -7.29
CA LEU A 135 -9.14 -4.15 -6.37
C LEU A 135 -10.52 -4.61 -6.87
N TRP A 136 -10.67 -4.82 -8.18
CA TRP A 136 -11.88 -5.33 -8.81
C TRP A 136 -11.95 -6.85 -8.67
N PHE A 137 -10.87 -7.55 -9.01
CA PHE A 137 -10.73 -9.00 -8.89
C PHE A 137 -10.12 -9.42 -7.54
N GLU A 138 -10.64 -8.82 -6.46
CA GLU A 138 -10.15 -9.07 -5.10
C GLU A 138 -10.25 -10.55 -4.70
N GLU A 139 -11.25 -11.26 -5.21
CA GLU A 139 -11.46 -12.70 -4.99
C GLU A 139 -10.29 -13.54 -5.51
N THR A 140 -9.67 -13.13 -6.62
CA THR A 140 -8.51 -13.84 -7.18
C THR A 140 -7.29 -13.65 -6.28
N VAL A 141 -7.15 -12.48 -5.64
CA VAL A 141 -6.04 -12.21 -4.72
C VAL A 141 -6.05 -13.15 -3.52
N LEU A 142 -7.24 -13.58 -3.06
CA LEU A 142 -7.37 -14.55 -1.97
C LEU A 142 -6.75 -15.93 -2.31
N SER A 143 -6.68 -16.27 -3.60
CA SER A 143 -6.11 -17.55 -4.07
C SER A 143 -4.60 -17.49 -4.32
N THR A 144 -3.97 -16.33 -4.15
CA THR A 144 -2.53 -16.14 -4.41
C THR A 144 -1.66 -16.78 -3.34
N PHE A 145 -0.42 -17.10 -3.72
CA PHE A 145 0.57 -17.66 -2.80
C PHE A 145 0.80 -16.76 -1.57
N GLU A 146 0.90 -15.45 -1.80
CA GLU A 146 1.09 -14.45 -0.74
C GLU A 146 -0.02 -14.51 0.31
N THR A 147 -1.28 -14.67 -0.11
CA THR A 147 -2.41 -14.73 0.85
C THR A 147 -2.48 -16.08 1.55
N MET A 148 -2.32 -17.18 0.81
CA MET A 148 -2.56 -18.54 1.30
C MET A 148 -1.42 -19.13 2.13
N TYR A 149 -0.16 -18.81 1.79
CA TYR A 149 1.00 -19.51 2.34
C TYR A 149 1.99 -18.60 3.05
N GLU A 150 2.11 -17.32 2.66
CA GLU A 150 3.03 -16.42 3.34
C GLU A 150 2.47 -15.89 4.67
N GLY A 151 3.35 -15.67 5.63
CA GLY A 151 3.01 -15.05 6.90
C GLY A 151 2.89 -13.55 6.78
N MET A 152 1.97 -12.94 7.53
CA MET A 152 1.96 -11.49 7.67
C MET A 152 2.99 -11.06 8.71
N GLY A 153 4.25 -10.94 8.27
CA GLY A 153 5.39 -10.51 9.07
C GLY A 153 5.85 -9.08 8.79
N LEU A 154 7.06 -8.75 9.25
CA LEU A 154 7.69 -7.45 8.96
C LEU A 154 7.80 -7.20 7.44
N MET A 155 8.15 -8.23 6.66
CA MET A 155 8.35 -8.11 5.23
C MET A 155 7.10 -7.56 4.53
N LEU A 156 5.96 -8.23 4.70
CA LEU A 156 4.69 -7.79 4.09
C LEU A 156 4.17 -6.49 4.73
N ALA A 157 4.33 -6.33 6.05
CA ALA A 157 3.92 -5.10 6.74
C ALA A 157 4.61 -3.87 6.15
N VAL A 158 5.92 -3.91 5.96
CA VAL A 158 6.67 -2.80 5.35
C VAL A 158 6.29 -2.66 3.88
N SER A 159 6.29 -3.77 3.11
CA SER A 159 5.99 -3.76 1.68
C SER A 159 4.65 -3.08 1.37
N TYR A 160 3.55 -3.44 2.02
CA TYR A 160 2.25 -2.83 1.74
C TYR A 160 2.20 -1.33 2.04
N ASN A 161 2.93 -0.87 3.06
CA ASN A 161 2.99 0.56 3.40
C ASN A 161 3.87 1.36 2.43
N ILE A 162 4.85 0.73 1.78
CA ILE A 162 5.74 1.41 0.83
C ILE A 162 5.29 1.30 -0.64
N ILE A 163 4.38 0.38 -0.98
CA ILE A 163 3.86 0.19 -2.35
C ILE A 163 3.52 1.51 -3.06
N PRO A 164 2.74 2.44 -2.45
CA PRO A 164 2.37 3.69 -3.10
C PRO A 164 3.58 4.53 -3.51
N PHE A 165 4.71 4.41 -2.80
CA PHE A 165 5.91 5.22 -3.01
C PHE A 165 6.98 4.52 -3.83
N VAL A 166 7.03 3.19 -3.85
CA VAL A 166 8.02 2.49 -4.68
C VAL A 166 7.54 2.44 -6.13
N TYR A 167 6.25 2.19 -6.34
CA TYR A 167 5.68 2.08 -7.69
C TYR A 167 5.61 3.43 -8.40
N THR A 168 5.38 4.54 -7.68
CA THR A 168 5.32 5.88 -8.29
C THR A 168 6.67 6.55 -8.45
N ILE A 169 7.80 5.86 -8.22
CA ILE A 169 9.13 6.43 -8.49
C ILE A 169 9.22 6.89 -9.95
N THR A 170 8.73 6.07 -10.88
CA THR A 170 8.75 6.38 -12.31
C THR A 170 7.90 7.61 -12.65
N THR A 171 6.67 7.69 -12.14
CA THR A 171 5.78 8.84 -12.41
C THR A 171 6.29 10.12 -11.76
N ARG A 172 6.89 10.03 -10.58
CA ARG A 172 7.59 11.14 -9.93
C ARG A 172 8.84 11.58 -10.69
N PHE A 173 9.60 10.65 -11.25
CA PHE A 173 10.76 10.96 -12.08
C PHE A 173 10.32 11.75 -13.34
N ILE A 174 9.28 11.28 -14.04
CA ILE A 174 8.72 11.98 -15.21
C ILE A 174 8.26 13.39 -14.86
N LEU A 175 7.57 13.57 -13.73
CA LEU A 175 7.14 14.88 -13.24
C LEU A 175 8.32 15.86 -13.09
N ASN A 176 9.43 15.41 -12.49
CA ASN A 176 10.58 16.28 -12.21
C ASN A 176 11.44 16.57 -13.44
N TYR A 177 11.60 15.60 -14.34
CA TYR A 177 12.50 15.69 -15.50
C TYR A 177 11.80 16.08 -16.81
N LYS A 178 10.47 16.26 -16.80
CA LYS A 178 9.66 16.76 -17.92
C LYS A 178 9.90 16.02 -19.25
N VAL A 179 10.01 14.69 -19.17
CA VAL A 179 10.12 13.78 -20.32
C VAL A 179 8.73 13.42 -20.85
#